data_AF-A0A7S0Q7U0-F1
#
_entry.id   AF-A0A7S0Q7U0-F1
#
_cell.length_a   1.000
_cell.length_b   1.000
_cell.length_c   1.000
_cell.angle_alpha   90.00
_cell.angle_beta   90.00
_cell.angle_gamma   90.00
#
_symmetry.space_group_name_H-M   'P 1'
#
loop_
_entity.id
_entity.type
_entity.pdbx_description
1 polymer ?
#
loop_
_entity_poly.entity_id
_entity_poly.type
_entity_poly.pdbx_seq_one_letter_code
_entity_poly.pdbx_strand_id
1 'polypeptide(L)'
;LDFCAAEGECYLPSWVMKQLGVPEGGLCAVATACFPKAMFAKFQPHSSAFLDVADHYMLLMRTLEHFAALTAGSTVRVTDGRKVYSLDVLEVNAKPLTAGLRDDSRGQAVDLSFTEIACDFECPKDQQRKKKPKPAGGTGTGPDAEGVEGAE
;
A
#
# COMPACT_ATOMS: atom_id res chain seq x y z
N LEU A 1 4.21 8.98 -19.53
CA LEU A 1 5.28 8.04 -19.92
C LEU A 1 6.04 8.71 -21.05
N ASP A 2 7.32 8.98 -20.85
CA ASP A 2 8.16 9.66 -21.84
C ASP A 2 9.21 8.68 -22.38
N PHE A 3 9.41 8.70 -23.69
CA PHE A 3 10.34 7.82 -24.40
C PHE A 3 11.67 8.54 -24.68
N CYS A 4 12.30 9.04 -23.63
CA CYS A 4 13.53 9.85 -23.72
C CYS A 4 14.78 9.16 -23.15
N ALA A 5 14.65 7.93 -22.64
CA ALA A 5 15.78 7.17 -22.10
C ALA A 5 16.68 6.62 -23.22
N ALA A 6 17.96 6.39 -22.91
CA ALA A 6 18.87 5.72 -23.82
C ALA A 6 18.41 4.29 -24.11
N GLU A 7 18.85 3.74 -25.24
CA GLU A 7 18.52 2.36 -25.62
C GLU A 7 18.99 1.37 -24.54
N GLY A 8 18.11 0.47 -24.13
CA GLY A 8 18.38 -0.50 -23.07
C GLY A 8 18.26 0.06 -21.64
N GLU A 9 17.94 1.34 -21.48
CA GLU A 9 17.73 1.97 -20.17
C GLU A 9 16.27 2.32 -19.92
N CYS A 10 15.86 2.32 -18.66
CA CYS A 10 14.63 2.97 -18.23
C CYS A 10 14.88 3.71 -16.91
N TYR A 11 14.19 4.83 -16.72
CA TYR A 11 14.30 5.62 -15.50
C TYR A 11 13.05 5.41 -14.65
N LEU A 12 13.26 4.92 -13.44
CA LEU A 12 12.20 4.68 -12.47
C LEU A 12 12.41 5.57 -11.24
N PRO A 13 11.34 6.10 -10.63
CA PRO A 13 11.47 6.73 -9.33
C PRO A 13 12.05 5.75 -8.30
N SER A 14 12.91 6.26 -7.41
CA SER A 14 13.60 5.43 -6.41
C SER A 14 12.66 4.62 -5.51
N TRP A 15 11.44 5.12 -5.28
CA TRP A 15 10.43 4.40 -4.51
C TRP A 15 9.82 3.22 -5.27
N VAL A 16 9.66 3.32 -6.60
CA VAL A 16 9.20 2.22 -7.45
C VAL A 16 10.24 1.12 -7.48
N MET A 17 11.53 1.48 -7.64
CA MET A 17 12.64 0.52 -7.59
C MET A 17 12.64 -0.27 -6.27
N LYS A 18 12.47 0.42 -5.13
CA LYS A 18 12.35 -0.21 -3.82
C LYS A 18 11.14 -1.15 -3.71
N GLN A 19 10.00 -0.75 -4.28
CA GLN A 19 8.79 -1.58 -4.27
C GLN A 19 8.93 -2.84 -5.13
N LEU A 20 9.64 -2.75 -6.26
CA LEU A 20 9.96 -3.88 -7.12
C LEU A 20 11.13 -4.74 -6.59
N GLY A 21 11.86 -4.25 -5.59
CA GLY A 21 13.07 -4.92 -5.09
C GLY A 21 14.23 -4.92 -6.09
N VAL A 22 14.24 -3.97 -7.04
CA VAL A 22 15.25 -3.86 -8.09
C VAL A 22 16.31 -2.84 -7.68
N PRO A 23 17.61 -3.19 -7.67
CA PRO A 23 18.68 -2.22 -7.41
C PRO A 23 18.94 -1.33 -8.62
N GLU A 24 19.67 -0.22 -8.42
CA GLU A 24 20.15 0.62 -9.52
C GLU A 24 21.01 -0.21 -10.49
N GLY A 25 20.79 -0.04 -11.79
CA GLY A 25 21.42 -0.86 -12.84
C GLY A 25 20.87 -2.29 -12.94
N GLY A 26 19.86 -2.65 -12.15
CA GLY A 26 19.19 -3.94 -12.23
C GLY A 26 18.34 -4.10 -13.51
N LEU A 27 18.13 -5.34 -13.91
CA LEU A 27 17.27 -5.66 -15.05
C LEU A 27 15.79 -5.63 -14.64
N CYS A 28 14.96 -4.99 -15.46
CA CYS A 28 13.51 -5.02 -15.33
C CYS A 28 12.86 -5.30 -16.69
N ALA A 29 11.80 -6.11 -16.69
CA ALA A 29 10.98 -6.34 -17.87
C ALA A 29 9.90 -5.26 -17.95
N VAL A 30 9.81 -4.59 -19.09
CA VAL A 30 8.74 -3.64 -19.40
C VAL A 30 7.86 -4.24 -20.49
N ALA A 31 6.57 -4.29 -20.24
CA ALA A 31 5.58 -4.80 -21.17
C ALA A 31 4.35 -3.90 -21.15
N THR A 32 3.66 -3.83 -22.30
CA THR A 32 2.34 -3.23 -22.36
C THR A 32 1.32 -4.22 -21.79
N ALA A 33 0.45 -3.72 -20.93
CA ALA A 33 -0.65 -4.48 -20.33
C ALA A 33 -1.95 -3.68 -20.43
N CYS A 34 -3.07 -4.39 -20.51
CA CYS A 34 -4.42 -3.83 -20.49
C CYS A 34 -5.11 -4.17 -19.18
N PHE A 35 -5.76 -3.16 -18.59
CA PHE A 35 -6.52 -3.29 -17.35
C PHE A 35 -7.94 -2.76 -17.54
N PRO A 36 -8.94 -3.33 -16.86
CA PRO A 36 -10.30 -2.82 -16.88
C PRO A 36 -10.39 -1.47 -16.16
N LYS A 37 -11.37 -0.65 -16.55
CA LYS A 37 -11.58 0.67 -15.97
C LYS A 37 -11.90 0.56 -14.48
N ALA A 38 -11.21 1.36 -13.69
CA ALA A 38 -11.42 1.41 -12.24
C ALA A 38 -12.84 1.90 -11.89
N MET A 39 -13.38 1.38 -10.80
CA MET A 39 -14.67 1.80 -10.24
C MET A 39 -14.53 2.17 -8.76
N PHE A 40 -13.74 1.38 -8.03
CA PHE A 40 -13.51 1.58 -6.61
C PHE A 40 -12.10 1.12 -6.23
N ALA A 41 -11.52 1.77 -5.23
CA ALA A 41 -10.30 1.32 -4.59
C ALA A 41 -10.35 1.55 -3.07
N LYS A 42 -9.80 0.58 -2.32
CA LYS A 42 -9.68 0.69 -0.86
C LYS A 42 -8.23 0.92 -0.49
N PHE A 43 -7.98 1.96 0.29
CA PHE A 43 -6.65 2.37 0.72
C PHE A 43 -6.46 2.20 2.22
N GLN A 44 -5.24 1.87 2.64
CA GLN A 44 -4.83 1.88 4.04
C GLN A 44 -3.64 2.81 4.25
N PRO A 45 -3.85 3.96 4.90
CA PRO A 45 -2.75 4.84 5.27
C PRO A 45 -1.77 4.17 6.23
N HIS A 46 -0.47 4.42 6.06
CA HIS A 46 0.54 3.92 7.00
C HIS A 46 0.51 4.67 8.33
N SER A 47 0.13 5.95 8.30
CA SER A 47 0.05 6.82 9.47
C SER A 47 -1.26 7.59 9.50
N SER A 48 -1.81 7.79 10.71
CA SER A 48 -2.99 8.62 10.92
C SER A 48 -2.81 10.07 10.48
N ALA A 49 -1.56 10.54 10.40
CA ALA A 49 -1.24 11.90 9.96
C ALA A 49 -1.73 12.24 8.53
N PHE A 50 -2.03 11.24 7.71
CA PHE A 50 -2.67 11.45 6.41
C PHE A 50 -4.14 11.84 6.56
N LEU A 51 -4.86 11.20 7.49
CA LEU A 51 -6.28 11.48 7.76
C LEU A 51 -6.47 12.84 8.46
N ASP A 52 -5.43 13.33 9.15
CA ASP A 52 -5.42 14.66 9.77
C ASP A 52 -5.26 15.81 8.76
N VAL A 53 -5.00 15.51 7.48
CA VAL A 53 -4.95 16.53 6.42
C VAL A 53 -6.36 17.00 6.08
N ALA A 54 -6.56 18.32 6.04
CA ALA A 54 -7.86 18.97 5.90
C ALA A 54 -8.70 18.44 4.71
N ASP A 55 -8.06 18.24 3.55
CA ASP A 55 -8.67 17.61 2.38
C ASP A 55 -7.80 16.48 1.83
N HIS A 56 -7.68 15.42 2.63
CA HIS A 56 -6.90 14.23 2.27
C HIS A 56 -7.47 13.50 1.05
N TYR A 57 -8.78 13.61 0.79
CA TYR A 57 -9.41 13.01 -0.39
C TYR A 57 -8.95 13.71 -1.66
N MET A 58 -9.04 15.05 -1.74
CA MET A 58 -8.57 15.77 -2.92
C MET A 58 -7.06 15.61 -3.13
N LEU A 59 -6.29 15.54 -2.03
CA LEU A 59 -4.86 15.27 -2.11
C LEU A 59 -4.55 13.92 -2.76
N LEU A 60 -5.31 12.88 -2.40
CA LEU A 60 -5.21 11.56 -3.03
C LEU A 60 -5.63 11.62 -4.49
N MET A 61 -6.78 12.22 -4.80
CA MET A 61 -7.30 12.28 -6.18
C MET A 61 -6.32 12.98 -7.12
N ARG A 62 -5.79 14.14 -6.73
CA ARG A 62 -4.76 14.85 -7.49
C ARG A 62 -3.49 14.02 -7.68
N THR A 63 -3.13 13.22 -6.68
CA THR A 63 -2.01 12.30 -6.82
C THR A 63 -2.32 11.21 -7.85
N LEU A 64 -3.51 10.62 -7.79
CA LEU A 64 -3.95 9.55 -8.70
C LEU A 64 -4.09 10.00 -10.16
N GLU A 65 -4.31 11.29 -10.43
CA GLU A 65 -4.27 11.85 -11.80
C GLU A 65 -2.94 11.60 -12.52
N HIS A 66 -1.84 11.42 -11.76
CA HIS A 66 -0.53 11.12 -12.30
C HIS A 66 -0.26 9.63 -12.50
N PHE A 67 -1.22 8.75 -12.15
CA PHE A 67 -1.11 7.31 -12.28
C PHE A 67 -1.98 6.80 -13.43
N ALA A 68 -1.41 5.97 -14.29
CA ALA A 68 -2.17 5.30 -15.34
C ALA A 68 -2.97 4.10 -14.80
N ALA A 69 -2.43 3.40 -13.80
CA ALA A 69 -3.03 2.19 -13.26
C ALA A 69 -2.77 2.04 -11.76
N LEU A 70 -3.61 1.25 -11.10
CA LEU A 70 -3.52 0.91 -9.70
C LEU A 70 -3.57 -0.60 -9.52
N THR A 71 -2.70 -1.15 -8.67
CA THR A 71 -2.62 -2.60 -8.42
C THR A 71 -2.88 -2.89 -6.94
N ALA A 72 -3.73 -3.87 -6.63
CA ALA A 72 -3.91 -4.36 -5.27
C ALA A 72 -2.59 -4.91 -4.70
N GLY A 73 -2.34 -4.64 -3.41
CA GLY A 73 -1.10 -4.97 -2.72
C GLY A 73 0.07 -4.01 -2.99
N SER A 74 -0.10 -3.00 -3.86
CA SER A 74 0.90 -1.96 -4.09
C SER A 74 0.82 -0.84 -3.05
N THR A 75 1.85 0.00 -2.97
CA THR A 75 1.86 1.20 -2.12
C THR A 75 1.92 2.46 -2.98
N VAL A 76 0.96 3.35 -2.82
CA VAL A 76 0.95 4.67 -3.44
C VAL A 76 1.58 5.69 -2.49
N ARG A 77 2.33 6.64 -3.05
CA ARG A 77 2.91 7.76 -2.31
C ARG A 77 2.19 9.04 -2.67
N VAL A 78 1.65 9.70 -1.64
CA VAL A 78 0.89 10.94 -1.74
C VAL A 78 1.69 12.05 -1.06
N THR A 79 1.75 13.24 -1.65
CA THR A 79 2.49 14.37 -1.05
C THR A 79 1.70 15.66 -1.09
N ASP A 80 1.69 16.38 0.03
CA ASP A 80 1.13 17.74 0.15
C ASP A 80 2.17 18.84 -0.15
N GLY A 81 3.35 18.45 -0.67
CA GLY A 81 4.49 19.34 -0.92
C GLY A 81 5.43 19.53 0.26
N ARG A 82 5.04 19.15 1.49
CA ARG A 82 5.88 19.23 2.70
C ARG A 82 6.22 17.85 3.26
N LYS A 83 5.26 16.94 3.20
CA LYS A 83 5.33 15.59 3.73
C LYS A 83 4.91 14.59 2.66
N VAL A 84 5.51 13.40 2.74
CA VAL A 84 5.14 12.25 1.93
C VAL A 84 4.42 11.25 2.82
N TYR A 85 3.26 10.81 2.37
CA TYR A 85 2.40 9.82 2.98
C TYR A 85 2.41 8.56 2.13
N SER A 86 2.39 7.40 2.76
CA SER A 86 2.30 6.11 2.08
C SER A 86 0.98 5.45 2.39
N LEU A 87 0.28 5.02 1.35
CA LEU A 87 -1.01 4.36 1.42
C LEU A 87 -0.91 3.03 0.68
N ASP A 88 -1.28 1.94 1.33
CA ASP A 88 -1.38 0.66 0.65
C ASP A 88 -2.71 0.54 -0.06
N VAL A 89 -2.68 -0.01 -1.25
CA VAL A 89 -3.87 -0.40 -2.01
C VAL A 89 -4.27 -1.78 -1.52
N LEU A 90 -5.35 -1.86 -0.76
CA LEU A 90 -5.85 -3.13 -0.24
C LEU A 90 -6.66 -3.89 -1.29
N GLU A 91 -7.52 -3.16 -2.00
CA GLU A 91 -8.48 -3.72 -2.94
C GLU A 91 -8.68 -2.75 -4.11
N VAL A 92 -8.85 -3.31 -5.30
CA VAL A 92 -9.26 -2.58 -6.49
C VAL A 92 -10.43 -3.31 -7.13
N ASN A 93 -11.48 -2.57 -7.47
CA ASN A 93 -12.65 -3.08 -8.15
C ASN A 93 -12.83 -2.36 -9.48
N ALA A 94 -13.00 -3.16 -10.52
CA ALA A 94 -13.14 -2.69 -11.88
C ALA A 94 -14.59 -2.73 -12.34
N LYS A 95 -14.90 -1.94 -13.37
CA LYS A 95 -16.13 -2.12 -14.14
C LYS A 95 -16.09 -3.49 -14.85
N PRO A 96 -17.25 -4.15 -15.04
CA PRO A 96 -17.32 -5.38 -15.81
C PRO A 96 -16.66 -5.21 -17.19
N LEU A 97 -15.90 -6.20 -17.61
CA LEU A 97 -15.25 -6.17 -18.92
C LEU A 97 -16.32 -6.12 -20.01
N THR A 98 -16.32 -5.05 -20.79
CA THR A 98 -17.03 -5.01 -22.07
C THR A 98 -16.34 -5.92 -23.09
N ALA A 99 -17.11 -6.45 -24.04
CA ALA A 99 -16.58 -7.32 -25.10
C ALA A 99 -15.39 -6.65 -25.82
N GLY A 100 -14.25 -7.34 -25.87
CA GLY A 100 -13.03 -6.85 -26.50
C GLY A 100 -12.00 -6.20 -25.57
N LEU A 101 -12.36 -5.90 -24.32
CA LEU A 101 -11.37 -5.50 -23.31
C LEU A 101 -10.65 -6.73 -22.75
N ARG A 102 -9.35 -6.59 -22.49
CA ARG A 102 -8.52 -7.60 -21.83
C ARG A 102 -8.16 -7.13 -20.42
N ASP A 103 -7.97 -8.10 -19.54
CA ASP A 103 -7.42 -7.90 -18.20
C ASP A 103 -6.23 -8.83 -18.01
N ASP A 104 -5.03 -8.28 -18.16
CA ASP A 104 -3.79 -9.03 -18.00
C ASP A 104 -3.43 -9.26 -16.52
N SER A 105 -4.13 -8.58 -15.60
CA SER A 105 -3.87 -8.65 -14.16
C SER A 105 -4.69 -9.71 -13.43
N ARG A 106 -5.67 -10.34 -14.10
CA ARG A 106 -6.63 -11.28 -13.49
C ARG A 106 -7.38 -10.67 -12.30
N GLY A 107 -7.83 -9.43 -12.45
CA GLY A 107 -8.61 -8.70 -11.45
C GLY A 107 -7.78 -8.09 -10.32
N GLN A 108 -6.47 -7.97 -10.48
CA GLN A 108 -5.57 -7.40 -9.46
C GLN A 108 -5.16 -5.95 -9.76
N ALA A 109 -5.42 -5.45 -10.97
CA ALA A 109 -5.10 -4.09 -11.36
C ALA A 109 -6.23 -3.45 -12.16
N VAL A 110 -6.30 -2.13 -12.09
CA VAL A 110 -7.31 -1.31 -12.75
C VAL A 110 -6.68 -0.11 -13.44
N ASP A 111 -7.27 0.30 -14.56
CA ASP A 111 -6.90 1.52 -15.29
C ASP A 111 -7.58 2.74 -14.66
N LEU A 112 -6.78 3.74 -14.28
CA LEU A 112 -7.22 5.01 -13.68
C LEU A 112 -7.46 6.10 -14.73
N SER A 113 -7.08 5.86 -16.00
CA SER A 113 -7.12 6.87 -17.04
C SER A 113 -8.52 7.48 -17.19
N PHE A 114 -8.61 8.80 -16.95
CA PHE A 114 -9.82 9.63 -17.10
C PHE A 114 -11.02 9.19 -16.25
N THR A 115 -10.78 8.54 -15.10
CA THR A 115 -11.85 7.99 -14.27
C THR A 115 -11.74 8.49 -12.84
N GLU A 116 -12.77 9.22 -12.38
CA GLU A 116 -12.99 9.42 -10.96
C GLU A 116 -13.48 8.10 -10.36
N ILE A 117 -12.82 7.64 -9.31
CA ILE A 117 -13.15 6.38 -8.64
C ILE A 117 -13.63 6.66 -7.22
N ALA A 118 -14.54 5.82 -6.74
CA ALA A 118 -14.87 5.82 -5.32
C ALA A 118 -13.66 5.32 -4.53
N CYS A 119 -13.36 5.97 -3.41
CA CYS A 119 -12.29 5.54 -2.51
C CYS A 119 -12.84 5.30 -1.11
N ASP A 120 -12.35 4.24 -0.47
CA ASP A 120 -12.59 3.97 0.95
C ASP A 120 -11.25 3.86 1.69
N PHE A 121 -11.27 4.15 2.99
CA PHE A 121 -10.08 4.17 3.83
C PHE A 121 -10.23 3.19 5.00
N GLU A 122 -9.27 2.27 5.13
CA GLU A 122 -9.12 1.47 6.34
C GLU A 122 -8.40 2.25 7.45
N CYS A 123 -8.52 1.76 8.68
CA CYS A 123 -7.78 2.24 9.83
C CYS A 123 -6.28 2.26 9.53
N PRO A 124 -5.60 3.38 9.85
CA PRO A 124 -4.17 3.49 9.67
C PRO A 124 -3.37 2.39 10.38
N LYS A 125 -2.28 1.94 9.75
CA LYS A 125 -1.45 0.84 10.29
C LYS A 125 -0.86 1.14 11.67
N ASP A 126 -0.47 2.39 11.93
CA ASP A 126 0.05 2.84 13.22
C ASP A 126 -0.99 2.77 14.34
N GLN A 127 -2.28 2.99 14.04
CA GLN A 127 -3.37 2.82 14.99
C GLN A 127 -3.69 1.35 15.23
N GLN A 128 -3.70 0.50 14.19
CA GLN A 128 -3.91 -0.94 14.35
C GLN A 128 -2.81 -1.60 15.20
N ARG A 129 -1.56 -1.13 15.08
CA ARG A 129 -0.44 -1.62 15.92
C ARG A 129 -0.62 -1.30 17.40
N LYS A 130 -1.22 -0.15 17.73
CA LYS A 130 -1.53 0.23 19.12
C LYS A 130 -2.68 -0.59 19.72
N LYS A 131 -3.58 -1.13 18.88
CA LYS A 131 -4.73 -1.94 19.31
C LYS A 131 -4.42 -3.42 19.54
N LYS A 132 -3.26 -3.95 19.10
CA LYS A 132 -2.84 -5.33 19.44
C LYS A 132 -2.47 -5.42 20.93
N PRO A 133 -3.21 -6.21 21.75
CA PRO A 133 -2.94 -6.31 23.20
C PRO A 133 -1.67 -7.12 23.51
N LYS A 134 -1.03 -6.77 24.63
CA LYS A 134 0.05 -7.51 25.31
C LYS A 134 -0.44 -8.94 25.64
N PRO A 135 0.37 -10.01 25.46
CA PRO A 135 -0.01 -11.33 25.96
C PRO A 135 -0.13 -11.26 27.48
N ALA A 136 -1.32 -11.57 28.00
CA ALA A 136 -1.54 -11.81 29.42
C ALA A 136 -0.93 -13.19 29.76
N GLY A 137 0.35 -13.20 30.14
CA GLY A 137 1.03 -14.36 30.70
C GLY A 137 0.84 -14.39 32.21
N GLY A 138 0.26 -15.47 32.71
CA GLY A 138 -0.33 -15.57 34.04
C GLY A 138 0.64 -15.43 35.22
N THR A 139 0.14 -14.80 36.28
CA THR A 139 0.68 -14.90 37.63
C THR A 139 0.45 -16.34 38.12
N GLY A 140 1.47 -17.19 37.94
CA GLY A 140 1.53 -18.48 38.61
C GLY A 140 2.09 -18.28 40.01
N THR A 141 1.23 -18.23 41.02
CA THR A 141 1.61 -18.40 42.42
C THR A 141 1.99 -19.87 42.61
N GLY A 142 3.29 -20.16 42.64
CA GLY A 142 3.81 -21.47 43.04
C GLY A 142 3.87 -21.58 44.58
N PRO A 143 3.69 -22.76 45.17
CA PRO A 143 3.79 -22.96 46.61
C PRO A 143 5.27 -23.12 47.02
N ASP A 144 5.78 -22.23 47.87
CA ASP A 144 7.04 -22.45 48.57
C ASP A 144 6.82 -23.48 49.69
N ALA A 145 7.37 -24.67 49.47
CA ALA A 145 7.55 -25.69 50.49
C ALA A 145 8.77 -25.33 51.34
N GLU A 146 8.54 -25.05 52.62
CA GLU A 146 9.56 -24.94 53.67
C GLU A 146 10.35 -26.26 53.78
N GLY A 147 11.63 -26.20 53.46
CA GLY A 147 12.64 -27.16 53.87
C GLY A 147 13.66 -26.43 54.75
N VAL A 148 13.56 -26.63 56.06
CA VAL A 148 14.51 -26.10 57.06
C VAL A 148 15.47 -27.23 57.43
N GLU A 149 16.76 -27.05 57.15
CA GLU A 149 17.82 -27.93 57.64
C GLU A 149 18.83 -27.10 58.46
N GLY A 150 18.93 -27.43 59.76
CA GLY A 150 20.16 -27.40 60.57
C GLY A 150 20.56 -26.11 61.29
N ALA A 151 20.46 -26.09 62.63
CA ALA A 151 21.55 -25.75 63.56
C ALA A 151 21.06 -25.70 65.03
N GLU A 152 21.35 -26.76 65.79
CA GLU A 152 21.87 -26.84 67.19
C GLU A 152 21.44 -28.14 67.89
#